data_AF-A0A964NSI1-F1
#
_entry.id   AF-A0A964NSI1-F1
#
_cell.length_a   1.000
_cell.length_b   1.000
_cell.length_c   1.000
_cell.angle_alpha   90.00
_cell.angle_beta   90.00
_cell.angle_gamma   90.00
#
_symmetry.space_group_name_H-M   'P 1'
#
loop_
_entity.id
_entity.type
_entity.pdbx_description
1 polymer ?
#
loop_
_entity_poly.entity_id
_entity_poly.type
_entity_poly.pdbx_seq_one_letter_code
_entity_poly.pdbx_strand_id
1 'polypeptide(L)'
;MKTRLRNKPFRPRRRWLLQDAKTRFSEVFERAIAEGPQRITRHGKEAVVVVAAPVFDDMCRSRQQPQSLIEFFQCPPSRGLALTSRGTRTLAKVVRDA
;
A
#
# COMPACT_ATOMS: atom_id res chain seq x y z
N MET A 1 -24.42 10.66 2.22
CA MET A 1 -23.63 9.89 3.21
C MET A 1 -23.04 8.64 2.55
N LYS A 2 -21.71 8.54 2.41
CA LYS A 2 -20.88 7.31 2.49
C LYS A 2 -19.43 7.60 2.07
N THR A 3 -18.65 7.94 3.10
CA THR A 3 -17.28 7.53 3.40
C THR A 3 -16.24 7.61 2.27
N ARG A 4 -15.61 8.78 2.15
CA ARG A 4 -14.24 8.92 1.62
C ARG A 4 -13.38 7.81 2.21
N LEU A 5 -12.80 6.96 1.36
CA LEU A 5 -11.63 6.17 1.73
C LEU A 5 -10.55 7.19 2.07
N ARG A 6 -10.49 7.57 3.34
CA ARG A 6 -9.34 8.26 3.91
C ARG A 6 -8.21 7.26 3.77
N ASN A 7 -7.41 7.41 2.71
CA ASN A 7 -6.07 6.87 2.67
C ASN A 7 -5.41 7.36 3.96
N LYS A 8 -5.36 6.51 4.98
CA LYS A 8 -4.86 6.89 6.29
C LYS A 8 -3.39 7.19 6.01
N PRO A 9 -2.93 8.46 6.13
CA PRO A 9 -1.52 8.73 5.90
C PRO A 9 -0.77 7.78 6.82
N PHE A 10 0.18 7.03 6.27
CA PHE A 10 1.07 6.19 7.05
C PHE A 10 1.70 7.10 8.10
N ARG A 11 1.18 7.04 9.33
CA ARG A 11 1.67 7.83 10.45
C ARG A 11 2.77 6.97 11.05
N PRO A 12 4.06 7.25 10.75
CA PRO A 12 5.15 6.47 11.30
C PRO A 12 5.04 6.52 12.82
N ARG A 13 4.99 5.37 13.48
CA ARG A 13 4.91 5.34 14.95
C ARG A 13 6.20 5.82 15.60
N ARG A 14 7.32 5.88 14.87
CA ARG A 14 8.59 6.44 15.29
C ARG A 14 9.31 7.09 14.10
N ARG A 15 9.91 8.26 14.34
CA ARG A 15 10.81 8.95 13.40
C ARG A 15 12.18 9.05 14.05
N TRP A 16 13.21 8.72 13.29
CA TRP A 16 14.60 8.81 13.69
C TRP A 16 15.16 10.15 13.21
N LEU A 17 15.91 10.86 14.06
CA LEU A 17 16.83 11.89 13.55
C LEU A 17 18.00 11.17 12.88
N LEU A 18 18.56 11.75 11.81
CA LEU A 18 19.66 11.14 11.06
C LEU A 18 20.85 10.77 11.96
N GLN A 19 21.16 11.62 12.95
CA GLN A 19 22.22 11.36 13.91
C GLN A 19 21.94 10.11 14.77
N ASP A 20 20.71 9.93 15.23
CA ASP A 20 20.32 8.78 16.05
C ASP A 20 20.31 7.51 15.20
N ALA A 21 19.82 7.60 13.96
CA ALA A 21 19.81 6.50 13.01
C ALA A 21 21.23 6.04 12.66
N LYS A 22 22.20 6.96 12.58
CA LYS A 22 23.61 6.61 12.33
C LYS A 22 24.20 5.82 13.50
N THR A 23 23.94 6.24 14.73
CA THR A 23 24.47 5.58 15.93
C THR A 23 23.76 4.26 16.24
N ARG A 24 22.47 4.15 15.90
CA ARG A 24 21.61 3.00 16.22
C ARG A 24 21.14 2.28 14.95
N PHE A 25 21.97 2.26 13.91
CA PHE A 25 21.54 1.74 12.61
C PHE A 25 21.09 0.29 12.69
N SER A 26 21.78 -0.55 13.48
CA SER A 26 21.37 -1.95 13.69
C SER A 26 19.95 -2.06 14.25
N GLU A 27 19.55 -1.20 15.18
CA GLU A 27 18.18 -1.20 15.70
C GLU A 27 17.17 -0.72 14.66
N VAL A 28 17.51 0.31 13.87
CA VAL A 28 16.67 0.76 12.75
C VAL A 28 16.46 -0.39 11.75
N PHE A 29 17.52 -1.14 11.46
CA PHE A 29 17.50 -2.28 10.55
C PHE A 29 16.59 -3.41 11.05
N GLU A 30 16.80 -3.87 12.29
CA GLU A 30 15.96 -4.91 12.90
C GLU A 30 14.48 -4.49 12.96
N ARG A 31 14.20 -3.25 13.36
CA ARG A 31 12.83 -2.72 13.36
C ARG A 31 12.24 -2.62 11.96
N ALA A 32 13.04 -2.33 10.93
CA ALA A 32 12.56 -2.30 9.55
C ALA A 32 12.08 -3.68 9.06
N ILE A 33 12.71 -4.74 9.56
CA ILE A 33 12.35 -6.13 9.28
C ILE A 33 11.14 -6.57 10.13
N ALA A 34 11.19 -6.33 11.44
CA ALA A 34 10.20 -6.87 12.38
C ALA A 34 8.93 -6.01 12.51
N GLU A 35 9.06 -4.69 12.53
CA GLU A 35 7.95 -3.75 12.77
C GLU A 35 7.48 -3.04 11.49
N GLY A 36 8.28 -3.09 10.42
CA GLY A 36 8.00 -2.44 9.15
C GLY A 36 8.67 -1.07 8.99
N PRO A 37 8.21 -0.23 8.04
CA PRO A 37 8.97 0.92 7.54
C PRO A 37 9.40 1.93 8.63
N GLN A 38 10.68 2.27 8.64
CA GLN A 38 11.28 3.22 9.58
C GLN A 38 11.63 4.53 8.88
N ARG A 39 11.19 5.68 9.43
CA ARG A 39 11.45 6.99 8.80
C ARG A 39 12.62 7.71 9.45
N ILE A 40 13.50 8.26 8.63
CA ILE A 40 14.64 9.05 9.06
C ILE A 40 14.46 10.50 8.58
N THR A 41 14.71 11.44 9.47
CA THR A 41 14.57 12.88 9.28
C THR A 41 15.92 13.58 9.36
N ARG A 42 16.11 14.63 8.56
CA ARG A 42 17.28 15.50 8.61
C ARG A 42 16.80 16.94 8.71
N HIS A 43 17.27 17.69 9.72
CA HIS A 43 16.82 19.05 10.01
C HIS A 43 15.29 19.18 10.12
N GLY A 44 14.63 18.22 10.78
CA GLY A 44 13.18 18.22 11.00
C GLY A 44 12.33 17.88 9.76
N LYS A 45 12.94 17.69 8.59
CA LYS A 45 12.26 17.25 7.37
C LYS A 45 12.47 15.74 7.17
N GLU A 46 11.44 15.05 6.68
CA GLU A 46 11.58 13.65 6.28
C GLU A 46 12.56 13.55 5.11
N ALA A 47 13.58 12.70 5.28
CA ALA A 47 14.66 12.57 4.32
C ALA A 47 14.60 11.20 3.61
N VAL A 48 14.47 10.11 4.37
CA VAL A 48 14.46 8.75 3.81
C VAL A 48 13.56 7.81 4.64
N VAL A 49 13.17 6.70 4.04
CA VAL A 49 12.45 5.60 4.69
C VAL A 49 13.23 4.30 4.46
N VAL A 50 13.54 3.59 5.55
CA VAL A 50 14.14 2.25 5.50
C VAL A 50 13.02 1.22 5.51
N VAL A 51 13.07 0.30 4.55
CA VAL A 51 12.11 -0.81 4.40
C VAL A 51 12.86 -2.10 4.18
N ALA A 52 12.29 -3.23 4.61
CA ALA A 52 12.83 -4.54 4.26
C ALA A 52 12.82 -4.73 2.74
N ALA A 53 13.90 -5.30 2.18
CA ALA A 53 14.05 -5.58 0.76
C ALA A 53 12.83 -6.28 0.11
N PRO A 54 12.29 -7.39 0.67
CA PRO A 54 11.14 -8.06 0.05
C PRO A 54 9.89 -7.17 -0.05
N VAL A 55 9.70 -6.26 0.91
CA VAL A 55 8.59 -5.28 0.88
C VAL A 55 8.82 -4.25 -0.21
N PHE A 56 10.06 -3.80 -0.39
CA PHE A 56 10.41 -2.90 -1.50
C PHE A 56 10.17 -3.57 -2.86
N ASP A 57 10.60 -4.82 -3.03
CA ASP A 57 10.44 -5.56 -4.28
C ASP A 57 8.96 -5.79 -4.62
N ASP A 58 8.11 -6.08 -3.63
CA ASP A 58 6.65 -6.17 -3.80
C ASP A 58 6.04 -4.82 -4.24
N MET A 59 6.46 -3.72 -3.61
CA MET A 59 5.99 -2.38 -3.98
C MET A 59 6.40 -2.00 -5.42
N CYS A 60 7.61 -2.37 -5.82
CA CYS A 60 8.10 -2.13 -7.18
C CYS A 60 7.37 -3.00 -8.22
N ARG A 61 7.09 -4.27 -7.90
CA ARG A 61 6.27 -5.15 -8.75
C ARG A 61 4.84 -4.62 -8.91
N SER A 62 4.20 -4.23 -7.80
CA SER A 62 2.85 -3.65 -7.80
C SER A 62 2.75 -2.30 -8.52
N ARG A 63 3.88 -1.65 -8.81
CA ARG A 63 3.94 -0.40 -9.57
C ARG A 63 3.98 -0.60 -11.09
N GLN A 64 4.17 -1.83 -11.57
CA GLN A 64 3.90 -2.15 -12.97
C GLN A 64 2.39 -2.09 -13.16
N GLN A 65 1.90 -0.91 -13.53
CA GLN A 65 0.50 -0.74 -13.92
C GLN A 65 0.29 -1.64 -15.15
N PRO A 66 -0.71 -2.52 -15.14
CA PRO A 66 -1.05 -3.27 -16.34
C PRO A 66 -1.32 -2.29 -17.48
N GLN A 67 -0.78 -2.58 -18.66
CA GLN A 67 -0.88 -1.70 -19.83
C GLN A 67 -2.31 -1.63 -20.37
N SER A 68 -3.18 -2.55 -19.93
CA SER A 68 -4.60 -2.55 -20.25
C SER A 68 -5.47 -3.02 -19.07
N LEU A 69 -6.75 -2.64 -19.12
CA LEU A 69 -7.77 -3.12 -18.18
C LEU A 69 -7.96 -4.64 -18.28
N ILE A 70 -7.73 -5.24 -19.45
CA ILE A 70 -7.81 -6.70 -19.65
C ILE A 70 -6.69 -7.40 -18.87
N GLU A 71 -5.46 -6.91 -19.00
CA GLU A 71 -4.29 -7.44 -18.29
C GLU A 71 -4.45 -7.31 -16.76
N PHE A 72 -5.07 -6.22 -16.28
CA PHE A 72 -5.41 -6.04 -14.87
C PHE A 72 -6.31 -7.17 -14.32
N PHE A 73 -7.30 -7.64 -15.07
CA PHE A 73 -8.17 -8.73 -14.63
C PHE A 73 -7.52 -10.11 -14.75
N GLN A 74 -6.54 -10.27 -15.65
CA GLN A 74 -5.78 -11.50 -15.83
C GLN A 74 -4.69 -11.66 -14.76
N CYS A 75 -4.04 -10.57 -14.36
CA CYS A 75 -3.02 -10.55 -13.32
C CYS A 75 -3.27 -9.38 -12.35
N PRO A 76 -4.30 -9.47 -11.51
CA PRO A 76 -4.63 -8.41 -10.57
C PRO A 76 -3.46 -8.20 -9.58
N PRO A 77 -3.12 -6.96 -9.24
CA PRO A 77 -2.07 -6.70 -8.26
C PRO A 77 -2.41 -7.42 -6.95
N SER A 78 -1.42 -8.14 -6.41
CA SER A 78 -1.53 -9.02 -5.24
C SER A 78 -1.99 -8.32 -3.95
N ARG A 79 -2.02 -6.98 -3.95
CA ARG A 79 -2.41 -6.19 -2.80
C ARG A 79 -3.92 -6.11 -2.68
N GLY A 80 -4.47 -7.03 -1.88
CA GLY A 80 -5.88 -7.22 -1.52
C GLY A 80 -6.85 -6.11 -1.91
N LEU A 81 -7.24 -6.10 -3.19
CA LEU A 81 -8.44 -5.41 -3.65
C LEU A 81 -9.61 -6.30 -3.28
N ALA A 82 -10.14 -6.09 -2.07
CA ALA A 82 -11.47 -6.60 -1.74
C ALA A 82 -12.48 -5.82 -2.59
N LEU A 83 -12.66 -6.24 -3.84
CA LEU A 83 -13.70 -5.73 -4.72
C LEU A 83 -15.04 -6.20 -4.16
N THR A 84 -15.65 -5.41 -3.29
CA THR A 84 -17.03 -5.67 -2.88
C THR A 84 -17.92 -5.34 -4.07
N SER A 85 -18.41 -6.35 -4.78
CA SER A 85 -19.45 -6.14 -5.78
C SER A 85 -20.73 -5.72 -5.05
N ARG A 86 -20.97 -4.41 -4.98
CA ARG A 86 -22.31 -3.91 -4.64
C ARG A 86 -23.14 -4.09 -5.91
N GLY A 87 -23.66 -5.29 -6.10
CA GLY A 87 -24.58 -5.58 -7.19
C GLY A 87 -25.78 -4.63 -7.10
N THR A 88 -25.88 -3.68 -8.04
CA THR A 88 -27.20 -3.21 -8.46
C THR A 88 -27.84 -4.38 -9.17
N ARG A 89 -28.67 -5.11 -8.43
CA ARG A 89 -29.57 -6.13 -8.96
C ARG A 89 -30.60 -5.40 -9.82
N THR A 90 -30.22 -5.04 -11.04
CA THR A 90 -31.21 -4.68 -12.07
C THR A 90 -31.89 -5.99 -12.42
N LEU A 91 -33.10 -6.16 -11.89
CA LEU A 91 -34.01 -7.23 -12.30
C LEU A 91 -34.20 -7.09 -13.81
N ALA A 92 -33.48 -7.91 -14.59
CA ALA A 92 -33.83 -8.14 -15.98
C ALA A 92 -35.25 -8.68 -15.96
N LYS A 93 -36.19 -7.82 -16.40
CA LYS A 93 -37.60 -8.12 -16.48
C LYS A 93 -37.75 -9.32 -17.41
N VAL A 94 -38.34 -10.39 -16.88
CA VAL A 94 -38.85 -11.52 -17.66
C VAL A 94 -39.75 -10.95 -18.75
N VAL A 95 -39.40 -11.20 -20.00
CA VAL A 95 -40.35 -11.19 -21.12
C VAL A 95 -40.42 -12.64 -21.59
N ARG A 96 -41.44 -13.34 -21.08
CA ARG A 96 -42.03 -14.48 -21.78
C ARG A 96 -43.12 -13.87 -22.65
N ASP A 97 -43.07 -14.15 -23.94
CA ASP A 97 -44.18 -14.16 -24.90
C ASP A 97 -43.67 -15.09 -26.01
N ALA A 98 -44.17 -16.32 -26.15
CA ALA A 98 -45.44 -16.78 -26.71
C ALA A 98 -45.12 -17.54 -28.02
#